data_AF-A0A5M9MIA5-F1
#
_entry.id   AF-A0A5M9MIA5-F1
#
_cell.length_a   1.000
_cell.length_b   1.000
_cell.length_c   1.000
_cell.angle_alpha   90.00
_cell.angle_beta   90.00
_cell.angle_gamma   90.00
#
_symmetry.space_group_name_H-M   'P 1'
#
loop_
_entity.id
_entity.type
_entity.pdbx_description
1 polymer ?
#
loop_
_entity_poly.entity_id
_entity_poly.type
_entity_poly.pdbx_seq_one_letter_code
_entity_poly.pdbx_strand_id
1 'polypeptide(L)'
;MALTIQSSILFPTTLKACSMFAMLTGSMDVIFGADMITSAAGPLPLGSPAITLLDSQIRYLGAMWAGYGVMLWWTSNDLQTRKAPLDLLAGIMFVGGIGRLVSGMRYGFSANWVKGAMVFEL
;
A
#
# COMPACT_ATOMS: atom_id res chain seq x y z
N MET A 1 15.10 -3.22 -30.56
CA MET A 1 13.66 -3.13 -30.86
C MET A 1 12.80 -4.02 -29.95
N ALA A 2 13.10 -5.32 -29.79
CA ALA A 2 12.35 -6.21 -28.89
C ALA A 2 12.40 -5.80 -27.40
N LEU A 3 13.59 -5.40 -26.90
CA LEU A 3 13.76 -4.89 -25.53
C LEU A 3 12.92 -3.64 -25.22
N THR A 4 12.81 -2.72 -26.18
CA THR A 4 12.04 -1.47 -26.05
C THR A 4 10.52 -1.73 -26.02
N ILE A 5 10.05 -2.71 -26.79
CA ILE A 5 8.65 -3.14 -26.80
C ILE A 5 8.30 -3.92 -25.52
N GLN A 6 9.22 -4.74 -25.03
CA GLN A 6 9.02 -5.46 -23.77
C GLN A 6 8.95 -4.49 -22.58
N SER A 7 9.81 -3.45 -22.54
CA SER A 7 9.71 -2.39 -21.53
C SER A 7 8.43 -1.56 -21.63
N SER A 8 7.89 -1.34 -22.83
CA SER A 8 6.68 -0.53 -23.00
C SER A 8 5.40 -1.25 -22.56
N ILE A 9 5.40 -2.58 -22.53
CA ILE A 9 4.26 -3.40 -22.06
C ILE A 9 4.44 -3.82 -20.59
N LEU A 10 5.66 -4.17 -20.18
CA LEU A 10 5.95 -4.66 -18.83
C LEU A 10 5.60 -3.60 -17.78
N PHE A 11 6.00 -2.35 -17.99
CA PHE A 11 5.83 -1.30 -16.99
C PHE A 11 4.34 -1.01 -16.66
N PRO A 12 3.45 -0.75 -17.64
CA PRO A 12 2.01 -0.64 -17.35
C PRO A 12 1.42 -1.89 -16.70
N THR A 13 1.86 -3.09 -17.11
CA THR A 13 1.36 -4.35 -16.56
C THR A 13 1.74 -4.51 -15.09
N THR A 14 2.96 -4.15 -14.71
CA THR A 14 3.41 -4.13 -13.31
C THR A 14 2.58 -3.16 -12.49
N LEU A 15 2.31 -1.94 -12.99
CA LEU A 15 1.47 -0.96 -12.28
C LEU A 15 0.04 -1.49 -12.06
N LYS A 16 -0.51 -2.22 -13.03
CA LYS A 16 -1.82 -2.88 -12.89
C LYS A 16 -1.80 -3.98 -11.84
N ALA A 17 -0.73 -4.78 -11.78
CA ALA A 17 -0.57 -5.79 -10.74
C ALA A 17 -0.49 -5.15 -9.34
N CYS A 18 0.33 -4.10 -9.16
CA CYS A 18 0.41 -3.33 -7.93
C CYS A 18 -0.93 -2.70 -7.55
N SER A 19 -1.66 -2.20 -8.54
CA SER A 19 -3.01 -1.65 -8.34
C SER A 19 -4.00 -2.69 -7.83
N MET A 20 -4.04 -3.88 -8.44
CA MET A 20 -4.91 -4.97 -7.96
C MET A 20 -4.56 -5.39 -6.54
N PHE A 21 -3.27 -5.51 -6.24
CA PHE A 21 -2.80 -5.79 -4.89
C PHE A 21 -3.31 -4.73 -3.90
N ALA A 22 -3.20 -3.44 -4.24
CA ALA A 22 -3.66 -2.35 -3.38
C ALA A 22 -5.18 -2.36 -3.17
N MET A 23 -5.95 -2.57 -4.25
CA MET A 23 -7.41 -2.67 -4.18
C MET A 23 -7.87 -3.85 -3.32
N LEU A 24 -7.26 -5.03 -3.51
CA LEU A 24 -7.64 -6.24 -2.77
C LEU A 24 -7.30 -6.11 -1.29
N THR A 25 -6.04 -5.79 -0.97
CA THR A 25 -5.59 -5.68 0.43
C THR A 25 -6.27 -4.53 1.16
N GLY A 26 -6.43 -3.36 0.52
CA GLY A 26 -7.16 -2.25 1.11
C GLY A 26 -8.62 -2.57 1.38
N SER A 27 -9.30 -3.27 0.46
CA SER A 27 -10.68 -3.72 0.67
C SER A 27 -10.79 -4.74 1.81
N MET A 28 -9.80 -5.63 1.95
CA MET A 28 -9.73 -6.55 3.08
C MET A 28 -9.60 -5.79 4.41
N ASP A 29 -8.76 -4.76 4.48
CA ASP A 29 -8.63 -3.91 5.67
C ASP A 29 -9.94 -3.18 6.00
N VAL A 30 -10.72 -2.75 4.98
CA VAL A 30 -12.06 -2.16 5.21
C VAL A 30 -13.03 -3.17 5.81
N ILE A 31 -13.02 -4.41 5.33
CA ILE A 31 -13.97 -5.46 5.75
C ILE A 31 -13.60 -6.02 7.13
N PHE A 32 -12.33 -6.35 7.33
CA PHE A 32 -11.85 -7.09 8.50
C PHE A 32 -11.23 -6.19 9.58
N GLY A 33 -10.84 -4.95 9.25
CA GLY A 33 -10.30 -4.00 10.23
C GLY A 33 -9.05 -4.51 10.94
N ALA A 34 -8.99 -4.33 12.26
CA ALA A 34 -7.81 -4.69 13.07
C ALA A 34 -7.52 -6.20 13.11
N ASP A 35 -8.48 -7.05 12.74
CA ASP A 35 -8.29 -8.52 12.71
C ASP A 35 -7.17 -8.92 11.74
N MET A 36 -7.01 -8.21 10.62
CA MET A 36 -5.91 -8.44 9.67
C MET A 36 -4.53 -8.26 10.31
N ILE A 37 -4.41 -7.33 11.27
CA ILE A 37 -3.16 -7.00 11.94
C ILE A 37 -2.80 -8.03 13.01
N THR A 38 -3.79 -8.67 13.64
CA THR A 38 -3.54 -9.68 14.69
C THR A 38 -2.68 -10.85 14.18
N SER A 39 -2.81 -11.19 12.89
CA SER A 39 -2.00 -12.21 12.23
C SER A 39 -0.50 -11.87 12.16
N ALA A 40 -0.16 -10.57 12.16
CA ALA A 40 1.21 -10.06 12.03
C ALA A 40 1.77 -9.47 13.33
N ALA A 41 0.92 -9.00 14.24
CA ALA A 41 1.30 -8.32 15.48
C ALA A 41 1.06 -9.16 16.74
N GLY A 42 0.39 -10.31 16.63
CA GLY A 42 -0.05 -11.11 17.77
C GLY A 42 -1.40 -10.64 18.35
N PRO A 43 -1.86 -11.26 19.45
CA PRO A 43 -3.16 -10.96 20.05
C PRO A 43 -3.24 -9.51 20.52
N LEU A 44 -4.27 -8.78 20.06
CA LEU A 44 -4.53 -7.41 20.51
C LEU A 44 -5.47 -7.42 21.74
N PRO A 45 -5.30 -6.49 22.70
CA PRO A 45 -6.15 -6.41 23.88
C PRO A 45 -7.56 -5.94 23.51
N LEU A 46 -8.48 -6.91 23.36
CA LEU A 46 -9.88 -6.70 23.05
C LEU A 46 -10.56 -5.81 24.11
N GLY A 47 -11.48 -4.95 23.66
CA GLY A 47 -12.27 -4.09 24.55
C GLY A 47 -11.55 -2.83 25.06
N SER A 48 -10.29 -2.60 24.67
CA SER A 48 -9.59 -1.34 24.97
C SER A 48 -10.00 -0.20 24.01
N PRO A 49 -10.05 1.07 24.46
CA PRO A 49 -10.26 2.20 23.54
C PRO A 49 -9.21 2.27 22.42
N ALA A 50 -8.00 1.78 22.69
CA ALA A 50 -6.93 1.73 21.71
C ALA A 50 -7.25 0.78 20.53
N ILE A 51 -7.84 -0.40 20.79
CA ILE A 51 -8.20 -1.31 19.70
C ILE A 51 -9.35 -0.77 18.85
N THR A 52 -10.33 -0.08 19.46
CA THR A 52 -11.43 0.56 18.72
C THR A 52 -10.91 1.67 17.81
N LEU A 53 -9.99 2.51 18.31
CA LEU A 53 -9.36 3.54 17.49
C LEU A 53 -8.50 2.93 16.38
N LEU A 54 -7.70 1.90 16.68
CA LEU A 54 -6.89 1.20 15.68
C LEU A 54 -7.77 0.59 14.59
N ASP A 55 -8.83 -0.14 14.94
CA ASP A 55 -9.76 -0.74 13.99
C ASP A 55 -10.36 0.30 13.04
N SER A 56 -10.84 1.42 13.58
CA SER A 56 -11.35 2.54 12.78
C SER A 56 -10.29 3.10 11.84
N GLN A 57 -9.06 3.31 12.33
CA GLN A 57 -7.95 3.79 11.51
C GLN A 57 -7.56 2.81 10.39
N ILE A 58 -7.56 1.50 10.67
CA ILE A 58 -7.25 0.48 9.65
C ILE A 58 -8.32 0.44 8.56
N ARG A 59 -9.60 0.49 8.92
CA ARG A 59 -10.67 0.53 7.92
C ARG A 59 -10.60 1.79 7.06
N TYR A 60 -10.33 2.95 7.66
CA TYR A 60 -10.16 4.19 6.92
C TYR A 60 -8.95 4.13 5.97
N LEU A 61 -7.78 3.71 6.47
CA LEU A 61 -6.57 3.59 5.68
C LEU A 61 -6.70 2.52 4.59
N GLY A 62 -7.44 1.43 4.85
CA GLY A 62 -7.79 0.41 3.87
C GLY A 62 -8.56 0.98 2.69
N ALA A 63 -9.56 1.84 2.95
CA ALA A 63 -10.31 2.52 1.90
C ALA A 63 -9.42 3.47 1.08
N MET A 64 -8.55 4.23 1.75
CA MET A 64 -7.58 5.10 1.10
C MET A 64 -6.58 4.31 0.23
N TRP A 65 -6.12 3.16 0.71
CA TRP A 65 -5.21 2.27 0.00
C TRP A 65 -5.87 1.60 -1.20
N ALA A 66 -7.12 1.17 -1.07
CA ALA A 66 -7.89 0.67 -2.20
C ALA A 66 -8.12 1.79 -3.25
N GLY A 67 -8.43 3.00 -2.82
CA GLY A 67 -8.55 4.18 -3.68
C GLY A 67 -7.24 4.52 -4.40
N TYR A 68 -6.09 4.40 -3.73
CA TYR A 68 -4.77 4.49 -4.34
C TYR A 68 -4.63 3.47 -5.48
N GLY A 69 -5.04 2.22 -5.23
CA GLY A 69 -5.07 1.17 -6.25
C GLY A 69 -5.91 1.55 -7.47
N VAL A 70 -7.12 2.09 -7.27
CA VAL A 70 -8.00 2.55 -8.36
C VAL A 70 -7.32 3.66 -9.18
N MET A 71 -6.73 4.65 -8.51
CA MET A 71 -6.03 5.75 -9.19
C MET A 71 -4.79 5.27 -9.94
N LEU A 72 -4.06 4.29 -9.40
CA LEU A 72 -2.92 3.69 -10.07
C LEU A 72 -3.35 2.90 -11.30
N TRP A 73 -4.46 2.15 -11.23
CA TRP A 73 -5.04 1.46 -12.40
C TRP A 73 -5.38 2.48 -13.48
N TRP A 74 -6.13 3.51 -13.12
CA TRP A 74 -6.56 4.55 -14.05
C TRP A 74 -5.34 5.21 -14.71
N THR A 75 -4.33 5.57 -13.94
CA THR A 75 -3.11 6.19 -14.45
C THR A 75 -2.34 5.25 -15.39
N SER A 76 -2.25 3.96 -15.04
CA SER A 76 -1.54 2.95 -15.85
C SER A 76 -2.14 2.73 -17.25
N ASN A 77 -3.40 3.12 -17.48
CA ASN A 77 -4.04 2.99 -18.78
C ASN A 77 -3.59 4.05 -19.80
N ASP A 78 -3.01 5.16 -19.34
CA ASP A 78 -2.46 6.20 -20.22
C ASP A 78 -1.34 6.97 -19.53
N LEU A 79 -0.13 6.41 -19.59
CA LEU A 79 1.06 6.97 -18.94
C LEU A 79 1.55 8.25 -19.59
N GLN A 80 1.22 8.49 -20.87
CA GLN A 80 1.69 9.68 -21.59
C GLN A 80 0.95 10.92 -21.12
N THR A 81 -0.36 10.83 -20.94
CA THR A 81 -1.18 11.97 -20.51
C THR A 81 -1.30 12.09 -18.99
N ARG A 82 -1.09 10.99 -18.24
CA ARG A 82 -1.31 10.94 -16.78
C ARG A 82 -0.02 10.83 -15.97
N LYS A 83 1.08 11.36 -16.49
CA LYS A 83 2.37 11.35 -15.78
C LYS A 83 2.32 12.04 -14.42
N ALA A 84 1.71 13.23 -14.33
CA ALA A 84 1.66 13.97 -13.07
C ALA A 84 0.91 13.20 -11.94
N PRO A 85 -0.28 12.60 -12.18
CA PRO A 85 -0.88 11.68 -11.22
C PRO A 85 0.02 10.50 -10.82
N LEU A 86 0.76 9.90 -11.77
CA LEU A 86 1.67 8.80 -11.45
C LEU A 86 2.79 9.26 -10.50
N ASP A 87 3.40 10.40 -10.82
CA ASP A 87 4.49 10.97 -10.02
C ASP A 87 3.99 11.33 -8.61
N LEU A 88 2.74 11.81 -8.48
CA LEU A 88 2.12 12.06 -7.18
C LEU A 88 1.88 10.77 -6.39
N LEU A 89 1.36 9.72 -7.04
CA LEU A 89 1.17 8.41 -6.40
C LEU A 89 2.50 7.84 -5.91
N ALA A 90 3.56 7.92 -6.72
CA ALA A 90 4.91 7.53 -6.33
C ALA A 90 5.43 8.35 -5.13
N GLY A 91 5.22 9.68 -5.13
CA GLY A 91 5.58 10.54 -4.02
C GLY A 91 4.83 10.21 -2.72
N ILE A 92 3.53 9.89 -2.80
CA ILE A 92 2.73 9.44 -1.65
C ILE A 92 3.28 8.12 -1.09
N MET A 93 3.63 7.17 -1.97
CA MET A 93 4.23 5.91 -1.56
C MET A 93 5.56 6.12 -0.84
N PHE A 94 6.41 6.99 -1.37
CA PHE A 94 7.69 7.35 -0.78
C PHE A 94 7.55 7.94 0.62
N VAL A 95 6.59 8.86 0.83
CA VAL A 95 6.28 9.39 2.16
C VAL A 95 5.78 8.28 3.10
N GLY A 96 5.01 7.32 2.60
CA GLY A 96 4.62 6.11 3.35
C GLY A 96 5.83 5.29 3.80
N GLY A 97 6.80 5.06 2.91
CA GLY A 97 8.06 4.38 3.19
C GLY A 97 8.88 5.07 4.29
N ILE A 98 8.94 6.40 4.28
CA ILE A 98 9.56 7.18 5.37
C ILE A 98 8.82 6.92 6.70
N GLY A 99 7.49 6.91 6.69
CA GLY A 99 6.69 6.58 7.88
C GLY A 99 7.03 5.20 8.45
N ARG A 100 7.14 4.18 7.58
CA ARG A 100 7.57 2.83 7.99
C ARG A 100 9.00 2.81 8.51
N LEU A 101 9.92 3.51 7.86
CA LEU A 101 11.32 3.61 8.28
C LEU A 101 11.42 4.23 9.69
N VAL A 102 10.71 5.33 9.93
CA VAL A 102 10.67 5.97 11.26
C VAL A 102 10.12 5.03 12.32
N SER A 103 9.04 4.29 12.02
CA SER A 103 8.49 3.28 12.94
C SER A 103 9.50 2.16 13.22
N GLY A 104 10.13 1.61 12.18
CA GLY A 104 11.13 0.56 12.28
C GLY A 104 12.38 0.98 13.06
N MET A 105 12.81 2.25 12.94
CA MET A 105 13.92 2.79 13.74
C MET A 105 13.56 2.96 15.22
N ARG A 106 12.29 3.28 15.53
CA ARG A 106 11.83 3.51 16.91
C ARG A 106 11.49 2.23 17.66
N TYR A 107 10.86 1.28 16.98
CA TYR A 107 10.24 0.10 17.61
C TYR A 107 10.75 -1.24 17.04
N GLY A 108 11.59 -1.20 16.00
CA GLY A 108 11.95 -2.39 15.22
C GLY A 108 10.89 -2.78 14.19
N PHE A 109 11.22 -3.74 13.33
CA PHE A 109 10.25 -4.33 12.40
C PHE A 109 9.67 -5.59 13.02
N SER A 110 8.38 -5.57 13.35
CA SER A 110 7.68 -6.73 13.90
C SER A 110 7.51 -7.87 12.88
N ALA A 111 7.47 -7.57 11.58
CA ALA A 111 7.33 -8.54 10.52
C ALA A 111 8.24 -8.26 9.33
N ASN A 112 8.88 -9.29 8.79
CA ASN A 112 9.83 -9.18 7.67
C ASN A 112 9.19 -8.62 6.39
N TRP A 113 7.90 -8.89 6.15
CA TRP A 113 7.19 -8.36 4.99
C TRP A 113 7.00 -6.84 5.07
N VAL A 114 6.87 -6.26 6.27
CA VAL A 114 6.79 -4.80 6.48
C VAL A 114 8.12 -4.14 6.12
N LYS A 115 9.24 -4.80 6.44
CA LYS A 115 10.57 -4.35 6.03
C LYS A 115 10.73 -4.38 4.51
N GLY A 116 10.24 -5.44 3.86
CA GLY A 116 10.21 -5.55 2.40
C GLY A 116 9.36 -4.46 1.74
N ALA A 117 8.17 -4.19 2.29
CA ALA A 117 7.30 -3.10 1.84
C ALA A 117 7.99 -1.74 1.93
N MET A 118 8.63 -1.44 3.07
CA MET A 118 9.40 -0.19 3.24
C MET A 118 10.47 -0.03 2.16
N VAL A 119 11.22 -1.09 1.84
CA VAL A 119 12.25 -1.03 0.79
C VAL A 119 11.65 -0.79 -0.59
N PHE A 120 10.45 -1.31 -0.86
CA PHE A 120 9.74 -1.06 -2.12
C PHE A 120 9.16 0.36 -2.21
N GLU A 121 8.79 0.93 -1.06
CA GLU A 121 8.19 2.26 -0.95
C GLU A 121 9.24 3.38 -1.08
N LEU A 122 10.50 3.15 -0.70
CA LEU A 122 11.63 4.11 -0.74
C LEU A 122 12.39 4.10 -2.08
#